data_AF-A0AA39RAF6-F1
#
_entry.id   AF-A0AA39RAF6-F1
#
_cell.length_a   1.000
_cell.length_b   1.000
_cell.length_c   1.000
_cell.angle_alpha   90.00
_cell.angle_beta   90.00
_cell.angle_gamma   90.00
#
_symmetry.space_group_name_H-M   'P 1'
#
loop_
_entity.id
_entity.type
_entity.pdbx_description
1 polymer ?
#
loop_
_entity_poly.entity_id
_entity_poly.type
_entity_poly.pdbx_seq_one_letter_code
_entity_poly.pdbx_strand_id
1 'polypeptide(L)'
;MAPRFAKMAVGLDHNLSPREDLSKYGEAAVQAGKLSRRRLEQIKRMQSAHENSVEGFTLFVACVLFATCSSVPNTTINAVCVWYTLSRLIYGAAYILIESERLSLIPTLFWWSCNAFGP
;
A
#
# COMPACT_ATOMS: atom_id res chain seq x y z
N MET A 1 -2.42 4.00 1.67
CA MET A 1 -1.83 4.94 2.66
C MET A 1 -0.62 5.60 2.04
N ALA A 2 -0.50 6.93 2.11
CA ALA A 2 0.68 7.63 1.59
C ALA A 2 1.80 7.65 2.64
N PRO A 3 3.06 7.31 2.29
CA PRO A 3 4.17 7.26 3.25
C PRO A 3 4.61 8.64 3.72
N ARG A 4 4.22 9.71 3.03
CA ARG A 4 4.69 11.09 3.26
C ARG A 4 4.46 11.58 4.69
N PHE A 5 3.26 11.40 5.24
CA PHE A 5 2.97 11.81 6.62
C PHE A 5 3.86 11.09 7.64
N ALA A 6 4.14 9.80 7.41
CA ALA A 6 5.01 9.03 8.26
C ALA A 6 6.48 9.49 8.17
N LYS A 7 6.95 9.90 6.97
CA LYS A 7 8.27 10.49 6.77
C LYS A 7 8.40 11.87 7.41
N MET A 8 7.36 12.70 7.29
CA MET A 8 7.32 14.04 7.89
C MET A 8 7.38 13.96 9.42
N ALA A 9 6.65 13.01 10.03
CA ALA A 9 6.66 12.80 11.48
C ALA A 9 8.04 12.42 12.05
N VAL A 10 8.93 11.89 11.22
CA VAL A 10 10.31 11.51 11.62
C VAL A 10 11.37 12.46 11.04
N GLY A 11 10.95 13.57 10.41
CA GLY A 11 11.86 14.56 9.83
C GLY A 11 12.68 14.06 8.63
N LEU A 12 12.18 13.05 7.91
CA LEU A 12 12.86 12.46 6.74
C LEU A 12 12.23 12.86 5.39
N ASP A 13 11.18 13.68 5.38
CA ASP A 13 10.51 14.11 4.14
C ASP A 13 11.33 15.20 3.43
N HIS A 14 11.85 14.88 2.24
CA HIS A 14 12.53 15.84 1.37
C HIS A 14 11.83 15.94 0.01
N ASN A 15 11.56 17.16 -0.46
CA ASN A 15 10.89 17.37 -1.74
C ASN A 15 11.77 17.07 -2.96
N LEU A 16 13.10 17.00 -2.79
CA LEU A 16 14.05 16.78 -3.89
C LEU A 16 14.01 15.35 -4.43
N SER A 17 13.93 14.34 -3.55
CA SER A 17 13.90 12.94 -3.95
C SER A 17 13.01 12.08 -3.03
N PRO A 18 11.68 12.31 -2.97
CA PRO A 18 10.80 11.73 -1.96
C PRO A 18 10.81 10.20 -1.90
N ARG A 19 11.10 9.53 -3.03
CA ARG A 19 11.16 8.05 -3.09
C ARG A 19 12.45 7.49 -2.50
N GLU A 20 13.53 8.26 -2.53
CA GLU A 20 14.86 7.85 -2.11
C GLU A 20 15.20 8.28 -0.68
N ASP A 21 14.34 9.08 -0.02
CA ASP A 21 14.61 9.59 1.32
C ASP A 21 14.92 8.50 2.35
N LEU A 22 14.19 7.38 2.30
CA LEU A 22 14.39 6.28 3.24
C LEU A 22 15.67 5.49 2.97
N SER A 23 16.09 5.38 1.70
CA SER A 23 17.32 4.68 1.33
C SER A 23 18.55 5.54 1.59
N LYS A 24 18.46 6.86 1.36
CA LYS A 24 19.56 7.81 1.57
C LYS A 24 19.76 8.17 3.04
N TYR A 25 18.68 8.50 3.76
CA TYR A 25 18.77 9.12 5.09
C TYR A 25 18.31 8.21 6.23
N GLY A 26 17.60 7.12 5.92
CA GLY A 26 17.00 6.25 6.93
C GLY A 26 18.02 5.61 7.87
N GLU A 27 19.10 5.04 7.34
CA GLU A 27 20.13 4.38 8.16
C GLU A 27 20.91 5.39 9.01
N ALA A 28 21.24 6.56 8.46
CA ALA A 28 21.89 7.63 9.20
C ALA A 28 21.01 8.13 10.36
N ALA A 29 19.69 8.22 10.18
CA ALA A 29 18.76 8.60 11.23
C ALA A 29 18.66 7.56 12.36
N VAL A 30 18.82 6.27 12.04
CA VAL A 30 18.88 5.20 13.05
C VAL A 30 20.19 5.29 13.84
N GLN A 31 21.33 5.46 13.16
CA GLN A 31 22.64 5.62 13.80
C GLN A 31 22.71 6.86 14.69
N ALA A 32 22.07 7.96 14.28
CA ALA A 32 21.97 9.18 15.07
C ALA A 32 20.96 9.10 16.23
N GLY A 33 20.30 7.95 16.45
CA GLY A 33 19.32 7.74 17.51
C GLY A 33 17.99 8.49 17.30
N LYS A 34 17.77 9.09 16.14
CA LYS A 34 16.54 9.85 15.82
C LYS A 34 15.36 8.94 15.49
N LEU A 35 15.63 7.70 15.08
CA LEU A 35 14.63 6.74 14.62
C LEU A 35 14.98 5.33 15.08
N SER A 36 14.01 4.55 15.53
CA SER A 36 14.25 3.13 15.80
C SER A 36 14.30 2.31 14.52
N ARG A 37 15.09 1.22 14.52
CA ARG A 37 15.19 0.30 13.37
C ARG A 37 13.83 -0.22 12.94
N ARG A 38 13.01 -0.65 13.91
CA ARG A 38 11.65 -1.14 13.68
C ARG A 38 10.78 -0.10 12.98
N ARG A 39 10.86 1.17 13.40
CA ARG A 39 10.06 2.24 12.79
C ARG A 39 10.51 2.53 11.36
N LEU A 40 11.81 2.50 11.09
CA LEU A 40 12.33 2.64 9.72
C LEU A 40 11.78 1.54 8.81
N GLU A 41 11.80 0.29 9.26
CA GLU A 41 11.28 -0.85 8.49
C GLU A 41 9.78 -0.76 8.24
N GLN A 42 8.99 -0.32 9.23
CA GLN A 42 7.57 -0.04 9.04
C GLN A 42 7.33 1.02 7.95
N ILE A 43 8.07 2.13 7.96
CA ILE A 43 7.92 3.20 6.97
C ILE A 43 8.37 2.71 5.57
N LYS A 44 9.42 1.89 5.48
CA LYS A 44 9.82 1.22 4.22
C LYS A 44 8.69 0.34 3.68
N ARG A 45 8.07 -0.49 4.53
CA ARG A 45 6.91 -1.33 4.15
C ARG A 45 5.71 -0.49 3.73
N MET A 46 5.44 0.63 4.40
CA MET A 46 4.39 1.58 3.99
C MET A 46 4.64 2.14 2.58
N GLN A 47 5.89 2.47 2.26
CA GLN A 47 6.27 2.95 0.93
C GLN A 47 6.05 1.86 -0.12
N SER A 48 6.54 0.64 0.11
CA SER A 48 6.34 -0.48 -0.82
C SER A 48 4.85 -0.82 -1.03
N ALA A 49 4.05 -0.82 0.04
CA ALA A 49 2.61 -1.03 -0.06
C ALA A 49 1.89 0.08 -0.85
N HIS A 50 2.36 1.33 -0.72
CA HIS A 50 1.83 2.45 -1.51
C HIS A 50 2.16 2.29 -2.99
N GLU A 51 3.42 1.96 -3.32
CA GLU A 51 3.85 1.76 -4.71
C GLU A 51 3.07 0.63 -5.38
N ASN A 52 2.92 -0.51 -4.71
CA ASN A 52 2.07 -1.61 -5.18
C ASN A 52 0.61 -1.19 -5.40
N SER A 53 0.09 -0.29 -4.56
CA SER A 53 -1.28 0.20 -4.69
C SER A 53 -1.46 1.11 -5.89
N VAL A 54 -0.48 1.95 -6.19
CA VAL A 54 -0.52 2.85 -7.35
C VAL A 54 -0.48 2.04 -8.65
N GLU A 55 0.36 1.01 -8.72
CA GLU A 55 0.47 0.13 -9.90
C GLU A 55 -0.84 -0.61 -10.20
N GLY A 56 -1.47 -1.22 -9.19
CA GLY A 56 -2.73 -1.95 -9.37
C GLY A 56 -3.95 -1.06 -9.60
N PHE A 57 -3.94 0.17 -9.09
CA PHE A 57 -5.09 1.07 -9.15
C PHE A 57 -5.46 1.46 -10.59
N THR A 58 -4.48 1.66 -11.46
CA THR A 58 -4.73 2.02 -12.87
C THR A 58 -5.51 0.93 -13.61
N LEU A 59 -5.13 -0.35 -13.41
CA LEU A 59 -5.84 -1.48 -14.00
C LEU A 59 -7.27 -1.59 -13.45
N PHE A 60 -7.46 -1.43 -12.14
CA PHE A 60 -8.79 -1.43 -11.54
C PHE A 60 -9.69 -0.33 -12.11
N VAL A 61 -9.19 0.91 -12.22
CA VAL A 61 -9.94 2.02 -12.82
C VAL A 61 -10.30 1.71 -14.27
N ALA A 62 -9.39 1.16 -15.06
CA ALA A 62 -9.68 0.76 -16.44
C ALA A 62 -10.82 -0.27 -16.49
N CYS A 63 -10.77 -1.32 -15.67
CA CYS A 63 -11.83 -2.34 -15.59
C CYS A 63 -13.20 -1.74 -15.23
N VAL A 64 -13.26 -0.83 -14.26
CA VAL A 64 -14.50 -0.16 -13.84
C VAL A 64 -15.06 0.72 -14.98
N LEU A 65 -14.20 1.45 -15.68
CA LEU A 65 -14.59 2.24 -16.85
C LEU A 65 -15.16 1.35 -17.97
N PHE A 66 -14.48 0.25 -18.31
CA PHE A 66 -14.97 -0.71 -19.30
C PHE A 66 -16.30 -1.35 -18.91
N ALA A 67 -16.48 -1.73 -17.64
CA ALA A 67 -17.75 -2.26 -17.13
C ALA A 67 -18.89 -1.24 -17.26
N THR A 68 -18.60 0.03 -16.97
CA THR A 68 -19.54 1.15 -17.10
C THR A 68 -19.92 1.38 -18.57
N CYS A 69 -18.94 1.41 -19.48
CA CYS A 69 -19.20 1.55 -20.92
C CYS A 69 -19.95 0.36 -21.52
N SER A 70 -19.85 -0.82 -20.90
CA SER A 70 -20.55 -2.05 -21.32
C SER A 70 -21.94 -2.20 -20.70
N SER A 71 -22.45 -1.18 -20.00
CA SER A 71 -23.76 -1.19 -19.32
C SER A 71 -23.93 -2.32 -18.29
N VAL A 72 -22.86 -2.74 -17.61
CA VAL A 72 -22.96 -3.68 -16.49
C VAL A 72 -23.81 -3.04 -15.38
N PRO A 73 -24.69 -3.81 -14.69
CA PRO A 73 -25.49 -3.27 -13.60
C PRO A 73 -24.65 -2.57 -12.53
N ASN A 74 -25.07 -1.36 -12.13
CA ASN A 74 -24.38 -0.58 -11.10
C ASN A 74 -24.26 -1.31 -9.76
N THR A 75 -25.20 -2.20 -9.43
CA THR A 75 -25.12 -3.07 -8.25
C THR A 75 -23.88 -3.94 -8.26
N THR A 76 -23.57 -4.56 -9.40
CA THR A 76 -22.38 -5.39 -9.60
C THR A 76 -21.10 -4.55 -9.55
N ILE A 77 -21.07 -3.42 -10.27
CA ILE A 77 -19.90 -2.52 -10.28
C ILE A 77 -19.59 -2.04 -8.85
N ASN A 78 -20.61 -1.59 -8.12
CA ASN A 78 -20.43 -1.11 -6.75
C ASN A 78 -19.95 -2.22 -5.80
N ALA A 79 -20.47 -3.44 -5.93
CA ALA A 79 -20.02 -4.58 -5.13
C ALA A 79 -18.53 -4.88 -5.36
N VAL A 80 -18.09 -4.91 -6.62
CA VAL A 80 -16.67 -5.10 -6.98
C VAL A 80 -15.81 -3.95 -6.46
N CYS A 81 -16.26 -2.69 -6.59
CA CYS A 81 -15.54 -1.54 -6.07
C CYS A 81 -15.36 -1.58 -4.55
N VAL A 82 -16.41 -1.95 -3.81
CA VAL A 82 -16.36 -2.11 -2.36
C VAL A 82 -15.41 -3.25 -2.00
N TRP A 83 -15.52 -4.41 -2.65
CA TRP A 83 -14.66 -5.57 -2.40
C TRP A 83 -13.18 -5.27 -2.65
N TYR A 84 -12.87 -4.65 -3.79
CA TYR A 84 -11.53 -4.19 -4.14
C TYR A 84 -10.99 -3.25 -3.06
N THR A 85 -11.77 -2.23 -2.69
CA THR A 85 -11.35 -1.22 -1.70
C THR A 85 -11.06 -1.85 -0.35
N LEU A 86 -11.94 -2.71 0.15
CA LEU A 86 -11.75 -3.42 1.43
C LEU A 86 -10.54 -4.36 1.39
N SER A 87 -10.39 -5.12 0.29
CA SER A 87 -9.23 -6.01 0.10
C SER A 87 -7.91 -5.22 0.12
N ARG A 88 -7.84 -4.07 -0.55
CA ARG A 88 -6.65 -3.19 -0.53
C ARG A 88 -6.36 -2.60 0.84
N LEU A 89 -7.39 -2.22 1.60
CA LEU A 89 -7.22 -1.70 2.97
C LEU A 89 -6.66 -2.77 3.90
N ILE A 90 -7.22 -3.99 3.85
CA ILE A 90 -6.75 -5.11 4.66
C ILE A 90 -5.33 -5.52 4.25
N TYR A 91 -5.06 -5.63 2.96
CA TYR A 91 -3.71 -5.88 2.43
C TYR A 91 -2.70 -4.88 2.97
N GLY A 92 -2.98 -3.57 2.85
CA GLY A 92 -2.09 -2.52 3.29
C GLY A 92 -1.83 -2.58 4.80
N ALA A 93 -2.88 -2.73 5.60
CA ALA A 93 -2.76 -2.84 7.06
C ALA A 93 -1.95 -4.08 7.46
N ALA A 94 -2.24 -5.24 6.87
CA ALA A 94 -1.53 -6.48 7.11
C ALA A 94 -0.04 -6.36 6.74
N TYR A 95 0.27 -5.78 5.57
CA TYR A 95 1.65 -5.62 5.10
C TYR A 95 2.50 -4.71 6.01
N ILE A 96 1.88 -3.68 6.59
CA ILE A 96 2.56 -2.72 7.46
C ILE A 96 2.73 -3.28 8.89
N LEU A 97 1.70 -3.92 9.44
CA LEU A 97 1.63 -4.29 10.86
C LEU A 97 2.15 -5.69 11.16
N ILE A 98 2.09 -6.62 10.20
CA ILE A 98 2.50 -8.00 10.41
C ILE A 98 4.01 -8.12 10.26
N GLU A 99 4.69 -8.31 11.39
CA GLU A 99 6.14 -8.55 11.45
C GLU A 99 6.48 -10.05 11.58
N SER A 100 5.48 -10.91 11.82
CA SER A 100 5.70 -12.36 12.02
C SER A 100 5.69 -13.17 10.73
N GLU A 101 6.63 -14.09 10.62
CA GLU A 101 6.77 -14.97 9.45
C GLU A 101 5.55 -15.88 9.25
N ARG A 102 4.93 -16.33 10.36
CA ARG A 102 3.73 -17.20 10.33
C ARG A 102 2.50 -16.53 9.73
N LEU A 103 2.42 -15.20 9.76
CA LEU A 103 1.28 -14.43 9.24
C LEU A 103 1.62 -13.72 7.91
N SER A 104 2.81 -13.98 7.34
CA SER A 104 3.28 -13.38 6.08
C SER A 104 2.43 -13.75 4.86
N LEU A 105 1.63 -14.81 4.94
CA LEU A 105 0.70 -15.24 3.89
C LEU A 105 -0.56 -14.36 3.82
N ILE A 106 -0.92 -13.64 4.89
CA ILE A 106 -2.15 -12.83 4.93
C ILE A 106 -2.12 -11.72 3.87
N PRO A 107 -1.06 -10.90 3.75
CA PRO A 107 -0.96 -9.92 2.66
C PRO A 107 -1.05 -10.59 1.28
N THR A 108 -0.39 -11.73 1.08
CA THR A 108 -0.43 -12.44 -0.22
C THR A 108 -1.85 -12.88 -0.59
N LEU A 109 -2.61 -13.40 0.37
CA LEU A 109 -4.01 -13.81 0.15
C LEU A 109 -4.90 -12.64 -0.26
N PHE A 110 -4.81 -11.50 0.43
CA PHE A 110 -5.59 -10.31 0.07
C PHE A 110 -5.13 -9.62 -1.21
N TRP A 111 -3.85 -9.79 -1.57
CA TRP A 111 -3.37 -9.37 -2.87
C TRP A 111 -4.01 -10.19 -3.99
N TRP A 112 -4.09 -11.52 -3.85
CA TRP A 112 -4.79 -12.38 -4.81
C TRP A 112 -6.29 -12.13 -4.84
N SER A 113 -6.95 -11.95 -3.69
CA SER A 113 -8.39 -11.66 -3.64
C SER A 113 -8.74 -10.39 -4.41
N CYS A 114 -7.86 -9.39 -4.38
CA CYS A 114 -8.07 -8.12 -5.05
C CYS A 114 -7.85 -8.17 -6.58
N ASN A 115 -6.97 -9.06 -7.06
CA ASN A 115 -6.53 -9.09 -8.46
C ASN A 115 -7.14 -10.24 -9.27
N ALA A 116 -7.51 -11.35 -8.62
CA ALA A 116 -7.93 -12.58 -9.30
C ALA A 116 -9.36 -13.03 -8.96
N PHE A 117 -9.95 -12.56 -7.87
CA PHE A 117 -11.27 -12.99 -7.41
C PHE A 117 -12.21 -11.79 -7.22
N GLY A 118 -13.00 -11.48 -8.26
CA GLY A 118 -14.29 -10.82 -8.03
C GLY A 118 -15.24 -11.83 -7.35
N PRO A 119 -16.14 -11.40 -6.46
CA PRO A 119 -17.27 -12.23 -6.04
C PRO A 119 -18.11 -12.70 -7.22
#